data_AF-A0A0A1D6Z7-F1
#
_entry.id   AF-A0A0A1D6Z7-F1
#
_cell.length_a   1.000
_cell.length_b   1.000
_cell.length_c   1.000
_cell.angle_alpha   90.00
_cell.angle_beta   90.00
_cell.angle_gamma   90.00
#
_symmetry.space_group_name_H-M   'P 1'
#
loop_
_entity.id
_entity.type
_entity.pdbx_description
1 polymer ?
#
loop_
_entity_poly.entity_id
_entity_poly.type
_entity_poly.pdbx_seq_one_letter_code
_entity_poly.pdbx_strand_id
1 'polypeptide(L)'
;MPKFINYNFVEFSANVVMFVPMGLFASAYFKKARVGIFVGTLGSCLIELAQALLLPERFASGLDVLANTMGAALGALIYVLMVRRSARMLPVFLSAAPDSPLPSRAVHSTSKVAK
;
A
#
# COMPACT_ATOMS: atom_id res chain seq x y z
N MET A 1 13.06 32.31 -8.36
CA MET A 1 12.11 31.23 -7.97
C MET A 1 11.03 31.83 -7.08
N PRO A 2 9.79 31.31 -7.07
CA PRO A 2 8.74 31.78 -6.16
C PRO A 2 9.20 31.68 -4.70
N LYS A 3 8.92 32.68 -3.85
CA LYS A 3 9.44 32.73 -2.46
C LYS A 3 9.05 31.54 -1.57
N PHE A 4 8.00 30.80 -1.94
CA PHE A 4 7.55 29.60 -1.24
C PHE A 4 8.31 28.32 -1.66
N ILE A 5 8.94 28.31 -2.84
CA ILE A 5 9.81 27.21 -3.26
C ILE A 5 11.22 27.54 -2.77
N ASN A 6 11.54 27.00 -1.60
CA ASN A 6 12.85 27.11 -0.98
C ASN A 6 13.38 25.71 -0.63
N TYR A 7 14.61 25.66 -0.13
CA TYR A 7 15.28 24.41 0.22
C TYR A 7 14.45 23.56 1.19
N ASN A 8 13.93 24.16 2.26
CA ASN A 8 13.12 23.45 3.27
C ASN A 8 11.84 22.86 2.66
N PHE A 9 11.19 23.58 1.74
CA PHE A 9 10.01 23.06 1.04
C PHE A 9 10.36 21.85 0.17
N VAL A 10 11.45 21.92 -0.57
CA VAL A 10 11.90 20.82 -1.44
C VAL A 10 12.31 19.62 -0.61
N GLU A 11 13.07 19.81 0.46
CA GLU A 11 13.49 18.74 1.38
C GLU A 11 12.29 18.06 2.02
N PHE A 12 11.37 18.84 2.60
CA PHE A 12 10.13 18.32 3.20
C PHE A 12 9.29 17.53 2.20
N SER A 13 9.08 18.09 1.00
CA SER A 13 8.28 17.45 -0.04
C SER A 13 8.94 16.18 -0.58
N ALA A 14 10.26 16.18 -0.74
CA ALA A 14 11.03 15.01 -1.15
C ALA A 14 10.91 13.88 -0.12
N ASN A 15 11.06 14.21 1.17
CA ASN A 15 10.92 13.27 2.28
C ASN A 15 9.52 12.61 2.29
N VAL A 16 8.46 13.40 2.12
CA VAL A 16 7.10 12.86 1.94
C VAL A 16 7.04 11.88 0.76
N VAL A 17 7.47 12.30 -0.43
CA VAL A 17 7.37 11.48 -1.66
C VAL A 17 8.16 10.17 -1.53
N MET A 18 9.36 10.22 -0.95
CA MET A 18 10.22 9.04 -0.76
C MET A 18 9.56 7.97 0.12
N PHE A 19 8.75 8.36 1.10
CA PHE A 19 8.08 7.41 2.00
C PHE A 19 6.74 6.88 1.48
N VAL A 20 6.17 7.47 0.42
CA VAL A 20 4.91 6.98 -0.18
C VAL A 20 5.02 5.51 -0.63
N PRO A 21 6.03 5.09 -1.43
CA PRO A 21 6.17 3.69 -1.82
C PRO A 21 6.35 2.75 -0.63
N MET A 22 7.10 3.18 0.40
CA MET A 22 7.32 2.37 1.61
C MET A 22 6.01 2.09 2.34
N GLY A 23 5.19 3.14 2.59
CA GLY A 23 3.88 2.99 3.22
C GLY A 23 2.91 2.15 2.41
N LEU A 24 2.92 2.29 1.08
CA LEU A 24 2.11 1.50 0.15
C LEU A 24 2.50 0.02 0.20
N PHE A 25 3.77 -0.31 -0.02
CA PHE A 25 4.23 -1.69 -0.09
C PHE A 25 4.13 -2.42 1.25
N ALA A 26 4.46 -1.75 2.36
CA ALA A 26 4.27 -2.34 3.69
C ALA A 26 2.78 -2.60 3.98
N SER A 27 1.90 -1.66 3.63
CA SER A 27 0.44 -1.86 3.77
C SER A 27 -0.07 -3.01 2.91
N ALA A 28 0.42 -3.12 1.67
CA ALA A 28 0.04 -4.17 0.73
C ALA A 28 0.53 -5.55 1.19
N TYR A 29 1.80 -5.64 1.64
CA TYR A 29 2.41 -6.89 2.09
C TYR A 29 1.67 -7.47 3.31
N PHE A 30 1.41 -6.64 4.32
CA PHE A 30 0.70 -7.07 5.53
C PHE A 30 -0.83 -7.00 5.41
N LYS A 31 -1.33 -6.56 4.24
CA LYS A 31 -2.74 -6.31 3.95
C LYS A 31 -3.43 -5.37 4.95
N LYS A 32 -2.68 -4.50 5.62
CA LYS A 32 -3.16 -3.64 6.72
C LYS A 32 -2.52 -2.25 6.62
N ALA A 33 -3.34 -1.23 6.34
CA ALA A 33 -2.91 0.16 6.20
C ALA A 33 -2.13 0.71 7.43
N ARG A 34 -2.62 0.40 8.63
CA ARG A 34 -1.97 0.81 9.90
C ARG A 34 -0.53 0.29 10.03
N VAL A 35 -0.23 -0.88 9.46
CA VAL A 35 1.11 -1.45 9.51
C VAL A 35 2.05 -0.67 8.60
N GLY A 36 1.61 -0.23 7.42
CA GLY A 36 2.45 0.61 6.56
C GLY A 36 2.79 1.96 7.17
N ILE A 37 1.85 2.59 7.88
CA ILE A 37 2.11 3.82 8.64
C ILE A 37 3.13 3.55 9.74
N PHE A 38 2.92 2.51 10.56
CA PHE A 38 3.82 2.17 11.65
C PHE A 38 5.24 1.86 11.18
N VAL A 39 5.38 1.06 10.12
CA VAL A 39 6.67 0.71 9.52
C VAL A 39 7.37 1.96 8.97
N GLY A 40 6.64 2.85 8.30
CA GLY A 40 7.21 4.11 7.81
C GLY A 40 7.65 5.05 8.92
N THR A 41 6.82 5.24 9.96
CA THR A 41 7.20 6.05 11.13
C THR A 41 8.40 5.48 11.85
N LEU A 42 8.42 4.16 12.11
CA LEU A 42 9.55 3.50 12.75
C LEU A 42 10.82 3.63 11.91
N GLY A 43 10.73 3.37 10.61
CA GLY A 43 11.84 3.57 9.68
C GLY A 43 12.37 5.00 9.70
N SER A 44 11.47 5.98 9.76
CA SER A 44 11.88 7.39 9.86
C SER A 44 12.58 7.72 11.17
N CYS A 45 12.11 7.21 12.30
CA CYS A 45 12.80 7.40 13.59
C CYS A 45 14.19 6.75 13.58
N LEU A 46 14.35 5.61 12.91
CA LEU A 46 15.65 4.94 12.77
C LEU A 46 16.61 5.74 11.88
N ILE A 47 16.13 6.34 10.79
CA ILE A 47 16.95 7.20 9.93
C ILE A 47 17.41 8.44 10.71
N GLU A 48 16.49 9.10 11.41
CA GLU A 48 16.77 10.26 12.26
C GLU A 48 17.82 9.93 13.33
N LEU A 49 17.64 8.79 14.02
CA LEU A 49 18.59 8.30 15.02
C LEU A 49 19.96 8.00 14.40
N ALA A 50 19.99 7.36 13.23
CA ALA A 50 21.23 7.07 12.52
C ALA A 50 21.93 8.37 12.10
N GLN A 51 21.19 9.40 11.65
CA GLN A 51 21.76 10.70 11.33
C GLN A 51 22.33 11.38 12.57
N ALA A 52 21.59 11.38 13.69
CA ALA A 52 22.06 11.96 14.95
C ALA A 52 23.33 11.27 15.50
N LEU A 53 23.47 9.96 15.32
CA LEU A 53 24.58 9.19 15.87
C LEU A 53 25.78 9.07 14.92
N LEU A 54 25.54 9.03 13.60
CA LEU A 54 26.56 8.66 12.61
C LEU A 54 26.92 9.81 11.66
N LEU A 55 26.12 10.87 11.58
CA LEU A 55 26.35 12.02 10.70
C LEU A 55 26.34 13.34 11.50
N PRO A 56 27.42 13.67 12.23
CA PRO A 56 27.50 14.88 13.05
C PRO A 56 27.32 16.19 12.26
N GLU A 57 27.55 16.17 10.95
CA GLU A 57 27.34 17.32 10.05
C GLU A 57 25.87 17.47 9.59
N ARG A 58 25.00 16.48 9.85
CA ARG A 58 23.57 16.58 9.53
C ARG A 58 22.76 16.89 10.78
N PHE A 59 21.92 17.92 10.66
CA PHE A 59 20.92 18.20 11.68
C PHE A 59 19.76 17.21 11.54
N ALA A 60 19.65 16.30 12.51
CA ALA A 60 18.43 15.54 12.73
C ALA A 60 17.28 16.53 13.04
N SER A 61 16.16 16.38 12.33
CA SER A 61 14.99 17.24 12.48
C SER A 61 13.71 16.42 12.69
N GLY A 62 12.93 16.77 13.72
CA GLY A 62 11.59 16.23 13.92
C GLY A 62 10.64 16.51 12.73
N LEU A 63 10.94 17.51 11.89
CA LEU A 63 10.20 17.76 10.65
C LEU A 63 10.42 16.66 9.60
N ASP A 64 11.60 16.02 9.58
CA ASP A 64 11.88 14.91 8.67
C ASP A 64 11.08 13.68 9.08
N VAL A 65 11.01 13.41 10.38
CA VAL A 65 10.16 12.35 10.93
C VAL A 65 8.68 12.56 10.59
N LEU A 66 8.21 13.81 10.71
CA LEU A 66 6.86 14.18 10.33
C LEU A 66 6.61 14.00 8.83
N ALA A 67 7.50 14.52 7.98
CA ALA A 67 7.40 14.43 6.52
C ALA A 67 7.33 12.98 6.04
N ASN A 68 8.25 12.14 6.51
CA ASN A 68 8.30 10.72 6.18
C ASN A 68 7.06 9.98 6.67
N THR A 69 6.58 10.29 7.88
CA THR A 69 5.34 9.72 8.42
C THR A 69 4.12 10.11 7.58
N MET A 70 4.04 11.36 7.10
CA MET A 70 2.99 11.79 6.16
C MET A 70 3.07 11.04 4.83
N GLY A 71 4.28 10.83 4.30
CA GLY A 71 4.52 10.00 3.13
C GLY A 71 4.00 8.57 3.31
N ALA A 72 4.36 7.94 4.43
CA ALA A 72 3.89 6.59 4.77
C ALA A 72 2.36 6.51 4.90
N ALA A 73 1.74 7.53 5.51
CA ALA A 73 0.28 7.65 5.60
C ALA A 73 -0.38 7.79 4.23
N LEU A 74 0.19 8.59 3.32
CA LEU A 74 -0.30 8.73 1.95
C LEU A 74 -0.18 7.41 1.17
N GLY A 75 0.94 6.70 1.30
CA GLY A 75 1.11 5.35 0.73
C GLY A 75 0.07 4.35 1.24
N ALA A 76 -0.19 4.35 2.55
CA ALA A 76 -1.21 3.51 3.17
C ALA A 76 -2.64 3.91 2.69
N LEU A 77 -2.90 5.19 2.47
CA LEU A 77 -4.15 5.66 1.88
C LEU A 77 -4.33 5.14 0.45
N ILE A 78 -3.29 5.22 -0.38
CA ILE A 78 -3.32 4.68 -1.75
C ILE A 78 -3.66 3.19 -1.72
N TYR A 79 -3.04 2.41 -0.82
CA TYR A 79 -3.38 0.99 -0.62
C TYR A 79 -4.87 0.79 -0.31
N VAL A 80 -5.44 1.56 0.63
CA VAL A 80 -6.86 1.46 0.99
C VAL A 80 -7.76 1.76 -0.21
N LEU A 81 -7.43 2.78 -1.00
CA LEU A 81 -8.19 3.14 -2.19
C LEU A 81 -8.14 2.04 -3.26
N MET A 82 -6.98 1.41 -3.46
CA MET A 82 -6.82 0.29 -4.39
C MET A 82 -7.68 -0.92 -3.97
N VAL A 83 -7.61 -1.33 -2.70
CA VAL A 83 -8.40 -2.47 -2.20
C VAL A 83 -9.90 -2.18 -2.28
N ARG A 84 -10.34 -0.97 -1.91
CA ARG A 84 -11.75 -0.56 -2.01
C ARG A 84 -12.26 -0.54 -3.45
N ARG A 85 -11.40 -0.22 -4.42
CA ARG A 85 -11.77 -0.27 -5.84
C ARG A 85 -11.95 -1.72 -6.31
N SER A 86 -11.01 -2.60 -5.98
CA SER A 86 -11.10 -4.03 -6.35
C SER A 86 -12.32 -4.72 -5.75
N ALA A 87 -12.62 -4.44 -4.48
CA ALA A 87 -13.79 -4.98 -3.81
C ALA A 87 -15.13 -4.52 -4.44
N ARG A 88 -15.17 -3.34 -5.07
CA ARG A 88 -16.34 -2.86 -5.80
C ARG A 88 -16.48 -3.44 -7.20
N MET A 89 -15.39 -3.89 -7.81
CA MET A 89 -15.41 -4.49 -9.16
C MET A 89 -15.79 -5.97 -9.16
N LEU A 90 -15.45 -6.71 -8.10
CA LEU A 90 -15.73 -8.14 -8.01
C LEU A 90 -17.24 -8.50 -8.13
N PRO A 91 -18.18 -7.79 -7.46
CA PRO A 91 -19.61 -8.09 -7.58
C PRO A 91 -20.18 -7.72 -8.96
N VAL A 92 -19.68 -6.64 -9.58
CA VAL A 92 -20.13 -6.20 -10.91
C VAL A 92 -19.75 -7.23 -11.97
N PHE A 93 -18.53 -7.78 -11.89
CA PHE A 93 -18.09 -8.82 -12.82
C PHE A 93 -18.89 -10.13 -12.65
N LEU A 94 -19.15 -10.55 -11.40
CA LEU A 94 -19.95 -11.75 -11.14
C LEU A 94 -21.41 -11.58 -11.55
N SER A 95 -21.98 -10.38 -11.41
CA SER A 95 -23.35 -10.08 -11.87
C SER A 95 -23.47 -9.95 -13.38
N ALA A 96 -22.37 -9.66 -14.09
CA ALA A 96 -22.32 -9.59 -15.54
C ALA A 96 -21.90 -10.92 -16.20
N ALA A 97 -21.50 -11.91 -15.40
CA ALA A 97 -21.29 -13.26 -15.90
C ALA A 97 -22.66 -13.78 -16.38
N PRO A 98 -22.83 -14.12 -17.66
CA PRO A 98 -24.08 -14.67 -18.14
C PRO A 98 -24.35 -15.96 -17.36
N ASP A 99 -25.60 -16.16 -16.96
CA ASP A 99 -26.12 -17.39 -16.38
C ASP A 99 -25.95 -18.55 -17.38
N SER A 100 -24.72 -18.98 -17.66
CA SER A 100 -24.49 -20.21 -18.37
C SER A 100 -24.78 -21.32 -17.37
N PRO A 101 -25.89 -22.08 -17.51
CA PRO A 101 -26.15 -23.20 -16.64
C PRO A 101 -24.93 -24.13 -16.70
N LEU A 102 -24.38 -24.45 -15.53
CA LEU A 102 -23.35 -25.49 -15.41
C LEU A 102 -23.85 -26.72 -16.17
N PRO A 103 -23.08 -27.31 -17.09
CA PRO A 103 -23.51 -28.46 -17.86
C PRO A 103 -23.94 -29.56 -16.89
N SER A 104 -25.25 -29.83 -16.90
CA SER A 104 -25.90 -30.80 -16.05
C SER A 104 -25.53 -32.19 -16.57
N ARG A 105 -24.74 -32.91 -15.76
CA ARG A 105 -24.69 -34.37 -15.70
C ARG A 105 -24.56 -35.11 -17.05
N ALA A 106 -23.33 -35.51 -17.39
CA ALA A 106 -23.12 -36.83 -18.00
C ALA A 106 -23.23 -37.90 -16.89
N VAL A 107 -24.46 -38.17 -16.44
CA VAL A 107 -24.80 -39.43 -15.76
C VAL A 107 -25.10 -40.45 -16.87
N HIS A 108 -24.05 -41.04 -17.43
CA HIS A 108 -24.11 -42.41 -17.97
C HIS A 108 -23.66 -43.30 -16.80
N SER A 109 -24.52 -44.02 -16.07
CA SER A 109 -25.54 -44.98 -16.49
C SER A 109 -25.03 -45.97 -17.54
N THR A 110 -24.18 -46.89 -17.09
CA THR A 110 -24.10 -48.26 -17.61
C THR A 110 -24.01 -49.23 -16.44
N SER A 111 -25.17 -49.55 -15.86
CA SER A 111 -25.40 -50.87 -15.28
C SER A 111 -26.25 -51.66 -16.29
N LYS A 112 -26.06 -52.99 -16.30
CA LYS A 112 -26.58 -54.04 -17.20
C LYS A 112 -25.59 -54.44 -18.31
N VAL A 113 -25.29 -55.72 -18.59
CA VAL A 113 -25.86 -57.01 -18.16
C VAL A 113 -24.90 -58.13 -18.64
N ALA A 114 -24.79 -59.21 -17.85
CA ALA A 114 -24.46 -60.60 -18.21
C ALA A 114 -23.29 -60.92 -19.17
N LYS A 115 -22.23 -61.56 -18.64
CA LYS A 115 -22.01 -63.02 -18.69
C LYS A 115 -20.84 -63.39 -17.78
#